data_AF-A0A177EGV1-F1
#
_entry.id   AF-A0A177EGV1-F1
#
_cell.length_a   1.000
_cell.length_b   1.000
_cell.length_c   1.000
_cell.angle_alpha   90.00
_cell.angle_beta   90.00
_cell.angle_gamma   90.00
#
_symmetry.space_group_name_H-M   'P 1'
#
loop_
_entity.id
_entity.type
_entity.pdbx_description
1 polymer ?
#
loop_
_entity_poly.entity_id
_entity_poly.type
_entity_poly.pdbx_seq_one_letter_code
_entity_poly.pdbx_strand_id
1 'polypeptide(L)'
;MSKFFEGLDGDSTKKVAKVIEQAFEDESEEEQKGVSNKEKKLEEIEAVCREASLKKPKDVELFFKRLTKYNNHFAKEGLPDVLVDFLNESDTKNASSILKQRKKKFLEKYAVTEVVLEIKEETKKRKSFMEEINSALLVDDPRKRLEVLGQLEEGEGLSLPEKHRINLYTIGTLIEEGVGQHYTEITSRLGREHHLTHNNPEEIDLLKTRVGRYVRRLLKHLQVLERYGKEWSTEFEQLKEMASLLKPATDAPHKGVLEIEFFLTQTSTPTEEYPLFTAIAKIRALPYPEALSLFKELGERSEKPDEETTTDTVCHAKMTEELGHRAFHERDFDTAIDLLEKAFYSKTIWSTPNTEVLLSILCLCFEKRMKERRFFALFKEDLQLVGNNPLLLKTETPKEEIARAFIALRLGDCSTTEEILTTLVPAFECHALLKNRAIEILLG
;
A
#
# COMPACT_ATOMS: atom_id res chain seq x y z
N MET A 1 -24.20 -6.25 -16.09
CA MET A 1 -22.96 -5.47 -16.30
C MET A 1 -23.28 -4.02 -15.98
N SER A 2 -22.56 -3.43 -15.03
CA SER A 2 -22.88 -2.12 -14.44
C SER A 2 -22.64 -0.99 -15.44
N LYS A 3 -23.56 -0.01 -15.48
CA LYS A 3 -23.59 1.19 -16.34
C LYS A 3 -22.46 2.20 -16.07
N PHE A 4 -21.33 1.74 -15.54
CA PHE A 4 -20.20 2.58 -15.15
C PHE A 4 -19.16 2.73 -16.29
N PHE A 5 -19.19 1.85 -17.30
CA PHE A 5 -18.16 1.81 -18.35
C PHE A 5 -18.59 2.35 -19.73
N GLU A 6 -19.83 2.78 -19.92
CA GLU A 6 -20.31 3.29 -21.22
C GLU A 6 -19.88 4.74 -21.54
N GLY A 7 -18.99 5.36 -20.73
CA GLY A 7 -18.54 6.74 -20.92
C GLY A 7 -17.05 6.93 -21.25
N LEU A 8 -16.27 5.86 -21.42
CA LEU A 8 -14.80 5.94 -21.54
C LEU A 8 -14.25 5.83 -22.97
N ASP A 9 -15.08 5.53 -23.97
CA ASP A 9 -14.62 5.36 -25.34
C ASP A 9 -15.04 6.57 -26.20
N GLY A 10 -14.16 7.56 -26.32
CA GLY A 10 -14.29 8.55 -27.40
C GLY A 10 -13.43 9.82 -27.32
N ASP A 11 -13.16 10.36 -26.13
CA ASP A 11 -12.59 11.73 -26.00
C ASP A 11 -11.18 11.80 -25.37
N SER A 12 -10.65 10.69 -24.84
CA SER A 12 -9.39 10.68 -24.10
C SER A 12 -8.15 10.80 -24.99
N THR A 13 -8.15 10.22 -26.19
CA THR A 13 -6.96 10.19 -27.07
C THR A 13 -6.58 11.57 -27.62
N LYS A 14 -7.55 12.48 -27.81
CA LYS A 14 -7.25 13.87 -28.21
C LYS A 14 -6.75 14.75 -27.07
N LYS A 15 -7.14 14.46 -25.82
CA LYS A 15 -6.61 15.18 -24.65
C LYS A 15 -5.20 14.73 -24.28
N VAL A 16 -4.90 13.43 -24.39
CA VAL A 16 -3.56 12.90 -24.09
C VAL A 16 -2.51 13.46 -25.07
N ALA A 17 -2.83 13.57 -26.37
CA ALA A 17 -1.93 14.20 -27.34
C ALA A 17 -1.65 15.69 -27.04
N LYS A 18 -2.69 16.42 -26.61
CA LYS A 18 -2.58 17.86 -26.30
C LYS A 18 -1.82 18.15 -25.00
N VAL A 19 -1.82 17.22 -24.05
CA VAL A 19 -1.09 17.33 -22.78
C VAL A 19 0.40 17.03 -22.95
N ILE A 20 0.76 16.14 -23.88
CA ILE A 20 2.17 15.88 -24.22
C ILE A 20 2.78 17.06 -24.99
N GLU A 21 2.03 17.75 -25.85
CA GLU A 21 2.50 18.97 -26.54
C GLU A 21 2.71 20.16 -25.58
N GLN A 22 1.86 20.33 -24.56
CA GLN A 22 2.00 21.44 -23.60
C GLN A 22 3.14 21.28 -22.58
N ALA A 23 3.68 20.07 -22.41
CA ALA A 23 4.82 19.83 -21.53
C ALA A 23 6.18 20.06 -22.21
N PHE A 24 6.22 20.29 -23.53
CA PHE A 24 7.47 20.28 -24.32
C PHE A 24 7.66 21.43 -25.33
N GLU A 25 6.87 22.51 -25.30
CA GLU A 25 7.16 23.70 -26.11
C GLU A 25 7.72 24.86 -25.27
N ASP A 26 9.03 25.07 -25.45
CA ASP A 26 9.75 26.31 -25.15
C ASP A 26 9.35 27.41 -26.16
N GLU A 27 9.13 28.61 -25.62
CA GLU A 27 8.90 29.92 -26.25
C GLU A 27 8.78 30.01 -27.79
N SER A 28 7.60 30.41 -28.29
CA SER A 28 7.46 31.54 -29.25
C SER A 28 6.03 31.74 -29.75
N GLU A 29 5.28 32.66 -29.13
CA GLU A 29 4.35 33.51 -29.88
C GLU A 29 4.36 34.93 -29.28
N GLU A 30 5.00 35.84 -30.01
CA GLU A 30 4.99 37.27 -29.82
C GLU A 30 3.58 37.87 -30.02
N GLU A 31 3.25 38.81 -29.14
CA GLU A 31 2.52 40.06 -29.39
C GLU A 31 1.08 40.03 -29.93
N GLN A 32 0.13 40.23 -29.01
CA GLN A 32 -0.83 41.35 -29.12
C GLN A 32 -1.03 42.01 -27.74
N LYS A 33 -0.29 43.10 -27.48
CA LYS A 33 -0.44 43.96 -26.29
C LYS A 33 -1.75 44.76 -26.35
N GLY A 34 -2.84 44.15 -25.92
CA GLY A 34 -4.00 44.88 -25.42
C GLY A 34 -3.86 45.04 -23.91
N VAL A 35 -3.59 46.25 -23.42
CA VAL A 35 -3.54 46.54 -21.96
C VAL A 35 -4.84 46.06 -21.32
N SER A 36 -4.73 45.07 -20.43
CA SER A 36 -5.87 44.40 -19.81
C SER A 36 -6.67 45.38 -18.96
N ASN A 37 -7.97 45.12 -18.76
CA ASN A 37 -8.80 45.92 -17.86
C ASN A 37 -8.29 45.94 -16.40
N LYS A 38 -7.40 45.01 -16.03
CA LYS A 38 -6.72 44.97 -14.73
C LYS A 38 -5.60 46.00 -14.70
N GLU A 39 -4.72 46.00 -15.71
CA GLU A 39 -3.63 46.98 -15.84
C GLU A 39 -4.16 48.42 -15.92
N LYS A 40 -5.22 48.67 -16.69
CA LYS A 40 -5.85 50.00 -16.76
C LYS A 40 -6.35 50.50 -15.39
N LYS A 41 -6.88 49.60 -14.55
CA LYS A 41 -7.36 49.96 -13.21
C LYS A 41 -6.21 50.20 -12.25
N LEU A 42 -5.10 49.46 -12.38
CA LEU A 42 -3.88 49.70 -11.61
C LEU A 42 -3.30 51.08 -11.98
N GLU A 43 -3.17 51.39 -13.27
CA GLU A 43 -2.74 52.71 -13.76
C GLU A 43 -3.64 53.85 -13.25
N GLU A 44 -4.97 53.66 -13.25
CA GLU A 44 -5.92 54.62 -12.69
C GLU A 44 -5.74 54.81 -11.17
N ILE A 45 -5.43 53.76 -10.42
CA ILE A 45 -5.19 53.81 -8.97
C ILE A 45 -3.86 54.50 -8.67
N GLU A 46 -2.81 54.20 -9.43
CA GLU A 46 -1.52 54.89 -9.33
C GLU A 46 -1.65 56.39 -9.63
N ALA A 47 -2.43 56.77 -10.64
CA ALA A 47 -2.71 58.16 -10.95
C ALA A 47 -3.43 58.85 -9.77
N VAL A 48 -4.38 58.17 -9.13
CA VAL A 48 -5.06 58.68 -7.93
C VAL A 48 -4.08 58.86 -6.77
N CYS A 49 -3.11 57.97 -6.57
CA CYS A 49 -2.04 58.14 -5.57
C CYS A 49 -1.11 59.32 -5.91
N ARG A 50 -0.70 59.47 -7.18
CA ARG A 50 0.17 60.55 -7.64
C ARG A 50 -0.46 61.94 -7.54
N GLU A 51 -1.75 62.06 -7.82
CA GLU A 51 -2.49 63.32 -7.76
C GLU A 51 -2.91 63.74 -6.34
N ALA A 52 -2.85 62.84 -5.37
CA ALA A 52 -3.39 63.06 -4.04
C ALA A 52 -2.46 63.90 -3.15
N SER A 53 -3.00 64.98 -2.58
CA SER A 53 -2.34 65.75 -1.51
C SER A 53 -3.04 65.50 -0.18
N LEU A 54 -2.51 64.60 0.66
CA LEU A 54 -3.15 64.22 1.94
C LEU A 54 -2.90 65.24 3.08
N LYS A 55 -2.62 66.51 2.75
CA LYS A 55 -2.23 67.56 3.71
C LYS A 55 -3.40 68.20 4.44
N LYS A 56 -4.58 68.29 3.82
CA LYS A 56 -5.79 68.89 4.44
C LYS A 56 -6.87 67.83 4.67
N PRO A 57 -7.70 67.97 5.72
CA PRO A 57 -8.81 67.05 5.99
C PRO A 57 -9.74 66.83 4.79
N LYS A 58 -10.08 67.89 4.04
CA LYS A 58 -10.93 67.81 2.84
C LYS A 58 -10.31 66.96 1.73
N ASP A 59 -9.00 67.03 1.57
CA ASP A 59 -8.27 66.29 0.52
C ASP A 59 -8.21 64.80 0.87
N VAL A 60 -8.06 64.47 2.16
CA VAL A 60 -8.16 63.10 2.69
C VAL A 60 -9.55 62.52 2.40
N GLU A 61 -10.62 63.28 2.61
CA GLU A 61 -11.98 62.80 2.32
C GLU A 61 -12.19 62.54 0.83
N LEU A 62 -11.70 63.43 -0.02
CA LEU A 62 -11.85 63.33 -1.47
C LEU A 62 -11.05 62.15 -2.05
N PHE A 63 -9.86 61.88 -1.49
CA PHE A 63 -9.04 60.72 -1.82
C PHE A 63 -9.76 59.40 -1.55
N PHE A 64 -10.22 59.17 -0.30
CA PHE A 64 -10.95 57.94 0.02
C PHE A 64 -12.28 57.81 -0.74
N LYS A 65 -12.92 58.93 -1.08
CA LYS A 65 -14.11 58.93 -1.96
C LYS A 65 -13.76 58.47 -3.37
N ARG A 66 -12.64 58.91 -3.96
CA ARG A 66 -12.16 58.42 -5.27
C ARG A 66 -11.87 56.93 -5.24
N LEU A 67 -11.28 56.42 -4.15
CA LEU A 67 -11.00 55.00 -3.98
C LEU A 67 -12.27 54.12 -3.96
N THR A 68 -13.44 54.66 -3.60
CA THR A 68 -14.69 53.88 -3.60
C THR A 68 -15.08 53.36 -4.99
N LYS A 69 -14.65 54.02 -6.08
CA LYS A 69 -14.84 53.57 -7.47
C LYS A 69 -14.20 52.20 -7.72
N TYR A 70 -13.17 51.86 -6.96
CA TYR A 70 -12.41 50.61 -7.11
C TYR A 70 -12.75 49.57 -6.05
N ASN A 71 -13.78 49.76 -5.22
CA ASN A 71 -14.18 48.79 -4.18
C ASN A 71 -14.38 47.36 -4.73
N ASN A 72 -14.99 47.23 -5.92
CA ASN A 72 -15.19 45.93 -6.56
C ASN A 72 -13.89 45.30 -7.08
N HIS A 73 -12.87 46.12 -7.37
CA HIS A 73 -11.55 45.64 -7.74
C HIS A 73 -10.80 45.18 -6.50
N PHE A 74 -10.80 45.97 -5.42
CA PHE A 74 -10.19 45.60 -4.14
C PHE A 74 -10.82 44.34 -3.53
N ALA A 75 -12.14 44.17 -3.64
CA ALA A 75 -12.84 42.97 -3.18
C ALA A 75 -12.52 41.70 -4.00
N LYS A 76 -11.96 41.85 -5.21
CA LYS A 76 -11.64 40.73 -6.12
C LYS A 76 -10.16 40.41 -6.20
N GLU A 77 -9.31 41.42 -6.10
CA GLU A 77 -7.87 41.32 -6.41
C GLU A 77 -6.98 41.76 -5.23
N GLY A 78 -7.56 42.21 -4.11
CA GLY A 78 -6.79 42.77 -2.99
C GLY A 78 -6.43 44.24 -3.20
N LEU A 79 -5.72 44.83 -2.23
CA LEU A 79 -5.22 46.19 -2.36
C LEU A 79 -3.91 46.19 -3.18
N PRO A 80 -3.76 47.06 -4.19
CA PRO A 80 -2.48 47.18 -4.90
C PRO A 80 -1.36 47.67 -3.99
N ASP A 81 -0.16 47.10 -4.13
CA ASP A 81 1.02 47.47 -3.32
C ASP A 81 1.31 48.97 -3.37
N VAL A 82 1.22 49.60 -4.55
CA VAL A 82 1.43 51.04 -4.73
C VAL A 82 0.47 51.88 -3.87
N LEU A 83 -0.77 51.41 -3.65
CA LEU A 83 -1.73 52.08 -2.78
C LEU A 83 -1.41 51.86 -1.30
N VAL A 84 -0.96 50.66 -0.93
CA VAL A 84 -0.55 50.32 0.44
C VAL A 84 0.69 51.12 0.84
N ASP A 85 1.70 51.17 -0.03
CA ASP A 85 2.93 51.93 0.15
C ASP A 85 2.64 53.43 0.27
N PHE A 86 1.83 53.98 -0.64
CA PHE A 86 1.42 55.39 -0.55
C PHE A 86 0.70 55.73 0.76
N LEU A 87 -0.19 54.83 1.24
CA LEU A 87 -0.87 54.99 2.53
C LEU A 87 0.07 54.85 3.73
N ASN A 88 1.16 54.09 3.60
CA ASN A 88 2.18 53.92 4.63
C ASN A 88 3.16 55.09 4.66
N GLU A 89 3.62 55.57 3.52
CA GLU A 89 4.49 56.74 3.39
C GLU A 89 3.81 58.04 3.84
N SER A 90 2.51 58.16 3.64
CA SER A 90 1.73 59.33 4.08
C SER A 90 1.47 59.37 5.60
N ASP A 91 1.80 58.30 6.33
CA ASP A 91 1.61 58.17 7.78
C ASP A 91 2.87 58.58 8.57
N THR A 92 3.25 59.84 8.44
CA THR A 92 4.36 60.44 9.20
C THR A 92 3.94 60.82 10.63
N LYS A 93 4.90 61.09 11.54
CA LYS A 93 4.61 61.52 12.93
C LYS A 93 3.63 62.71 13.03
N ASN A 94 3.57 63.57 12.01
CA ASN A 94 2.71 64.76 11.93
C ASN A 94 1.43 64.57 11.10
N ALA A 95 1.08 63.34 10.71
CA ALA A 95 -0.14 63.06 9.95
C ALA A 95 -1.42 63.37 10.74
N SER A 96 -2.43 63.93 10.06
CA SER A 96 -3.71 64.30 10.68
C SER A 96 -4.43 63.08 11.29
N SER A 97 -5.14 63.27 12.41
CA SER A 97 -5.91 62.19 13.07
C SER A 97 -6.95 61.55 12.15
N ILE A 98 -7.54 62.34 11.24
CA ILE A 98 -8.53 61.90 10.25
C ILE A 98 -7.90 60.93 9.24
N LEU A 99 -6.67 61.21 8.77
CA LEU A 99 -5.94 60.32 7.86
C LEU A 99 -5.65 58.98 8.54
N LYS A 100 -5.14 59.00 9.77
CA LYS A 100 -4.84 57.78 10.55
C LYS A 100 -6.09 56.92 10.76
N GLN A 101 -7.21 57.54 11.12
CA GLN A 101 -8.46 56.82 11.37
C GLN A 101 -9.06 56.22 10.08
N ARG A 102 -9.04 56.96 8.97
CA ARG A 102 -9.58 56.46 7.69
C ARG A 102 -8.67 55.41 7.05
N LYS A 103 -7.35 55.58 7.11
CA LYS A 103 -6.36 54.57 6.70
C LYS A 103 -6.60 53.26 7.43
N LYS A 104 -6.67 53.30 8.77
CA LYS A 104 -6.89 52.11 9.60
C LYS A 104 -8.18 51.37 9.19
N LYS A 105 -9.30 52.09 9.11
CA LYS A 105 -10.58 51.50 8.66
C LYS A 105 -10.55 50.95 7.24
N PHE A 106 -9.78 51.59 6.34
CA PHE A 106 -9.66 51.15 4.96
C PHE A 106 -8.84 49.88 4.83
N LEU A 107 -7.69 49.79 5.50
CA LEU A 107 -6.85 48.58 5.53
C LEU A 107 -7.57 47.42 6.23
N GLU A 108 -8.20 47.66 7.40
CA GLU A 108 -8.99 46.65 8.11
C GLU A 108 -10.13 46.07 7.26
N LYS A 109 -10.75 46.89 6.41
CA LYS A 109 -11.82 46.44 5.52
C LYS A 109 -11.36 45.42 4.48
N TYR A 110 -10.12 45.50 4.01
CA TYR A 110 -9.60 44.66 2.93
C TYR A 110 -8.59 43.60 3.38
N ALA A 111 -8.08 43.66 4.61
CA ALA A 111 -7.23 42.62 5.20
C ALA A 111 -7.89 41.22 5.18
N VAL A 112 -9.20 41.14 5.43
CA VAL A 112 -9.96 39.87 5.32
C VAL A 112 -10.03 39.37 3.87
N THR A 113 -9.98 40.27 2.89
CA THR A 113 -10.04 39.91 1.46
C THR A 113 -8.72 39.30 0.99
N GLU A 114 -7.58 39.83 1.45
CA GLU A 114 -6.24 39.29 1.15
C GLU A 114 -6.08 37.85 1.66
N VAL A 115 -6.46 37.58 2.92
CA VAL A 115 -6.46 36.22 3.48
C VAL A 115 -7.34 35.26 2.67
N VAL A 116 -8.51 35.72 2.19
CA VAL A 116 -9.42 34.89 1.36
C VAL A 116 -8.84 34.62 -0.04
N LEU A 117 -8.07 35.56 -0.60
CA LEU A 117 -7.41 35.38 -1.90
C LEU A 117 -6.22 34.42 -1.80
N GLU A 118 -5.40 34.53 -0.74
CA GLU A 118 -4.32 33.60 -0.45
C GLU A 118 -4.85 32.16 -0.33
N ILE A 119 -5.93 31.93 0.42
CA ILE A 119 -6.57 30.62 0.53
C ILE A 119 -7.08 30.10 -0.83
N LYS A 120 -7.60 30.98 -1.69
CA LYS A 120 -8.07 30.61 -3.04
C LYS A 120 -6.93 30.24 -3.99
N GLU A 121 -5.82 30.96 -3.94
CA GLU A 121 -4.64 30.62 -4.73
C GLU A 121 -4.00 29.31 -4.26
N GLU A 122 -3.90 29.11 -2.95
CA GLU A 122 -3.38 27.86 -2.36
C GLU A 122 -4.26 26.65 -2.73
N THR A 123 -5.58 26.81 -2.69
CA THR A 123 -6.51 25.75 -3.16
C THR A 123 -6.43 25.50 -4.66
N LYS A 124 -6.17 26.52 -5.49
CA LYS A 124 -5.94 26.34 -6.93
C LYS A 124 -4.63 25.60 -7.20
N LYS A 125 -3.55 25.95 -6.50
CA LYS A 125 -2.25 25.26 -6.59
C LYS A 125 -2.38 23.78 -6.22
N ARG A 126 -3.02 23.48 -5.07
CA ARG A 126 -3.29 22.09 -4.65
C ARG A 126 -4.10 21.29 -5.67
N LYS A 127 -5.07 21.91 -6.34
CA LYS A 127 -5.86 21.23 -7.39
C LYS A 127 -5.01 20.90 -8.62
N SER A 128 -4.20 21.85 -9.11
CA SER A 128 -3.27 21.63 -10.22
C SER A 128 -2.33 20.48 -9.92
N PHE A 129 -1.73 20.49 -8.73
CA PHE A 129 -0.81 19.44 -8.29
C PHE A 129 -1.46 18.04 -8.28
N MET A 130 -2.69 17.92 -7.76
CA MET A 130 -3.39 16.65 -7.76
C MET A 130 -3.76 16.17 -9.17
N GLU A 131 -4.06 17.07 -10.08
CA GLU A 131 -4.28 16.75 -11.49
C GLU A 131 -3.00 16.25 -12.17
N GLU A 132 -1.84 16.85 -11.86
CA GLU A 132 -0.52 16.42 -12.35
C GLU A 132 -0.15 15.02 -11.85
N ILE A 133 -0.27 14.76 -10.54
CA ILE A 133 -0.07 13.40 -9.98
C ILE A 133 -1.01 12.40 -10.65
N ASN A 134 -2.30 12.72 -10.74
CA ASN A 134 -3.27 11.79 -11.33
C ASN A 134 -2.94 11.51 -12.80
N SER A 135 -2.46 12.50 -13.54
CA SER A 135 -2.02 12.34 -14.92
C SER A 135 -0.80 11.42 -15.03
N ALA A 136 0.18 11.54 -14.12
CA ALA A 136 1.31 10.62 -14.04
C ALA A 136 0.86 9.17 -13.79
N LEU A 137 -0.15 8.96 -12.94
CA LEU A 137 -0.68 7.62 -12.64
C LEU A 137 -1.42 6.95 -13.81
N LEU A 138 -1.85 7.73 -14.82
CA LEU A 138 -2.47 7.20 -16.04
C LEU A 138 -1.45 6.68 -17.06
N VAL A 139 -0.15 6.86 -16.81
CA VAL A 139 0.91 6.30 -17.66
C VAL A 139 0.99 4.79 -17.43
N ASP A 140 0.70 4.01 -18.47
CA ASP A 140 0.67 2.54 -18.40
C ASP A 140 2.06 1.91 -18.17
N ASP A 141 3.11 2.48 -18.77
CA ASP A 141 4.48 1.99 -18.64
C ASP A 141 5.10 2.43 -17.31
N PRO A 142 5.47 1.49 -16.40
CA PRO A 142 6.07 1.83 -15.11
C PRO A 142 7.34 2.66 -15.22
N ARG A 143 8.17 2.47 -16.25
CA ARG A 143 9.42 3.22 -16.41
C ARG A 143 9.15 4.68 -16.75
N LYS A 144 8.25 4.91 -17.71
CA LYS A 144 7.81 6.27 -18.06
C LYS A 144 7.10 6.94 -16.88
N ARG A 145 6.35 6.16 -16.09
CA ARG A 145 5.73 6.68 -14.86
C ARG A 145 6.78 7.12 -13.84
N LEU A 146 7.86 6.35 -13.65
CA LEU A 146 8.98 6.76 -12.79
C LEU A 146 9.67 8.03 -13.29
N GLU A 147 9.87 8.16 -14.60
CA GLU A 147 10.44 9.38 -15.20
C GLU A 147 9.56 10.61 -14.91
N VAL A 148 8.24 10.51 -15.15
CA VAL A 148 7.29 11.60 -14.87
C VAL A 148 7.22 11.93 -13.38
N LEU A 149 7.18 10.92 -12.51
CA LEU A 149 7.18 11.12 -11.06
C LEU A 149 8.51 11.74 -10.57
N GLY A 150 9.63 11.40 -11.20
CA GLY A 150 10.93 12.01 -10.92
C GLY A 150 10.97 13.49 -11.29
N GLN A 151 10.43 13.87 -12.45
CA GLN A 151 10.29 15.28 -12.86
C GLN A 151 9.40 16.06 -11.89
N LEU A 152 8.30 15.45 -11.43
CA LEU A 152 7.45 16.05 -10.41
C LEU A 152 8.20 16.20 -9.08
N GLU A 153 8.99 15.21 -8.66
CA GLU A 153 9.79 15.23 -7.41
C GLU A 153 10.84 16.36 -7.40
N GLU A 154 11.39 16.70 -8.57
CA GLU A 154 12.37 17.78 -8.77
C GLU A 154 11.75 19.19 -8.79
N GLY A 155 10.42 19.30 -8.80
CA GLY A 155 9.71 20.58 -8.84
C GLY A 155 10.03 21.50 -7.65
N GLU A 156 10.27 22.78 -7.93
CA GLU A 156 10.48 23.79 -6.89
C GLU A 156 9.16 24.12 -6.16
N GLY A 157 9.24 24.35 -4.85
CA GLY A 157 8.10 24.82 -4.05
C GLY A 157 7.10 23.74 -3.61
N LEU A 158 7.40 22.45 -3.82
CA LEU A 158 6.57 21.37 -3.30
C LEU A 158 6.46 21.40 -1.77
N SER A 159 5.23 21.36 -1.28
CA SER A 159 4.93 21.19 0.14
C SER A 159 5.25 19.76 0.62
N LEU A 160 5.39 19.58 1.94
CA LEU A 160 5.68 18.27 2.53
C LEU A 160 4.65 17.17 2.14
N PRO A 161 3.32 17.43 2.15
CA PRO A 161 2.32 16.44 1.72
C PRO A 161 2.45 16.05 0.24
N GLU A 162 2.84 17.00 -0.61
CA GLU A 162 3.01 16.79 -2.04
C GLU A 162 4.21 15.87 -2.30
N LYS A 163 5.35 16.13 -1.64
CA LYS A 163 6.54 15.26 -1.68
C LYS A 163 6.24 13.85 -1.18
N HIS A 164 5.50 13.73 -0.08
CA HIS A 164 5.07 12.45 0.47
C HIS A 164 4.25 11.63 -0.53
N ARG A 165 3.24 12.26 -1.15
CA ARG A 165 2.38 11.59 -2.13
C ARG A 165 3.19 11.11 -3.32
N ILE A 166 4.05 11.97 -3.90
CA ILE A 166 4.94 11.58 -5.00
C ILE A 166 5.77 10.37 -4.58
N ASN A 167 6.43 10.42 -3.42
CA ASN A 167 7.29 9.33 -2.96
C ASN A 167 6.53 8.01 -2.76
N LEU A 168 5.31 8.03 -2.20
CA LEU A 168 4.48 6.82 -2.07
C LEU A 168 4.05 6.24 -3.42
N TYR A 169 3.82 7.07 -4.44
CA TYR A 169 3.51 6.61 -5.79
C TYR A 169 4.76 6.08 -6.51
N THR A 170 5.91 6.71 -6.31
CA THR A 170 7.20 6.23 -6.82
C THR A 170 7.52 4.86 -6.23
N ILE A 171 7.39 4.67 -4.91
CA ILE A 171 7.56 3.36 -4.26
C ILE A 171 6.61 2.32 -4.86
N GLY A 172 5.33 2.67 -5.06
CA GLY A 172 4.36 1.77 -5.68
C GLY A 172 4.79 1.32 -7.09
N THR A 173 5.31 2.26 -7.88
CA THR A 173 5.77 2.01 -9.25
C THR A 173 7.08 1.19 -9.29
N LEU A 174 8.02 1.44 -8.38
CA LEU A 174 9.23 0.61 -8.22
C LEU A 174 8.88 -0.85 -7.87
N ILE A 175 7.88 -1.04 -7.01
CA ILE A 175 7.38 -2.38 -6.67
C ILE A 175 6.75 -3.08 -7.88
N GLU A 176 6.04 -2.34 -8.73
CA GLU A 176 5.45 -2.85 -9.98
C GLU A 176 6.52 -3.26 -10.99
N GLU A 177 7.59 -2.47 -11.16
CA GLU A 177 8.70 -2.80 -12.06
C GLU A 177 9.49 -4.01 -11.57
N GLY A 178 9.76 -4.08 -10.26
CA GLY A 178 10.39 -5.25 -9.66
C GLY A 178 11.09 -4.96 -8.34
N VAL A 179 10.57 -5.54 -7.27
CA VAL A 179 11.13 -5.39 -5.90
C VAL A 179 12.61 -5.76 -5.82
N GLY A 180 13.05 -6.83 -6.51
CA GLY A 180 14.44 -7.28 -6.42
C GLY A 180 15.45 -6.34 -7.09
N GLN A 181 15.05 -5.58 -8.11
CA GLN A 181 15.92 -4.60 -8.77
C GLN A 181 16.00 -3.30 -7.96
N HIS A 182 14.90 -2.96 -7.29
CA HIS A 182 14.70 -1.66 -6.64
C HIS A 182 14.72 -1.73 -5.11
N TYR A 183 15.14 -2.85 -4.51
CA TYR A 183 14.98 -3.09 -3.08
C TYR A 183 15.57 -1.96 -2.22
N THR A 184 16.84 -1.62 -2.47
CA THR A 184 17.56 -0.54 -1.75
C THR A 184 16.90 0.82 -1.93
N GLU A 185 16.39 1.11 -3.12
CA GLU A 185 15.70 2.39 -3.37
C GLU A 185 14.36 2.43 -2.63
N ILE A 186 13.58 1.35 -2.68
CA ILE A 186 12.30 1.24 -1.98
C ILE A 186 12.50 1.41 -0.47
N THR A 187 13.46 0.72 0.14
CA THR A 187 13.72 0.82 1.58
C THR A 187 14.24 2.20 1.97
N SER A 188 15.12 2.81 1.16
CA SER A 188 15.61 4.17 1.38
C SER A 188 14.47 5.20 1.31
N ARG A 189 13.61 5.12 0.27
CA ARG A 189 12.47 6.02 0.08
C ARG A 189 11.45 5.88 1.21
N LEU A 190 11.16 4.66 1.65
CA LEU A 190 10.32 4.41 2.83
C LEU A 190 10.93 5.04 4.09
N GLY A 191 12.25 4.90 4.28
CA GLY A 191 12.95 5.50 5.40
C GLY A 191 12.80 7.02 5.48
N ARG A 192 12.67 7.73 4.35
CA ARG A 192 12.48 9.20 4.30
C ARG A 192 11.13 9.66 4.85
N GLU A 193 10.14 8.77 4.95
CA GLU A 193 8.79 9.11 5.40
C GLU A 193 8.68 9.31 6.92
N HIS A 194 9.74 9.02 7.69
CA HIS A 194 9.77 9.25 9.14
C HIS A 194 9.60 10.72 9.54
N HIS A 195 9.85 11.65 8.62
CA HIS A 195 9.70 13.09 8.86
C HIS A 195 8.25 13.60 8.86
N LEU A 196 7.29 12.76 8.46
CA LEU A 196 5.86 13.07 8.58
C LEU A 196 5.44 13.05 10.04
N THR A 197 5.67 14.18 10.71
CA THR A 197 5.27 14.41 12.10
C THR A 197 3.75 14.68 12.18
N HIS A 198 3.21 14.55 13.40
CA HIS A 198 1.79 14.48 13.80
C HIS A 198 0.83 15.59 13.32
N ASN A 199 1.25 16.50 12.45
CA ASN A 199 0.48 17.66 12.01
C ASN A 199 -0.32 17.43 10.72
N ASN A 200 -0.26 16.24 10.11
CA ASN A 200 -1.07 15.91 8.93
C ASN A 200 -1.70 14.50 9.02
N PRO A 201 -2.86 14.37 9.71
CA PRO A 201 -3.50 13.09 9.97
C PRO A 201 -3.86 12.31 8.69
N GLU A 202 -4.25 13.00 7.62
CA GLU A 202 -4.62 12.39 6.34
C GLU A 202 -3.43 11.67 5.68
N GLU A 203 -2.24 12.28 5.71
CA GLU A 203 -1.04 11.66 5.14
C GLU A 203 -0.52 10.52 6.01
N ILE A 204 -0.65 10.62 7.34
CA ILE A 204 -0.33 9.51 8.25
C ILE A 204 -1.24 8.31 7.98
N ASP A 205 -2.54 8.54 7.76
CA ASP A 205 -3.50 7.49 7.42
C ASP A 205 -3.18 6.84 6.06
N LEU A 206 -2.83 7.66 5.06
CA LEU A 206 -2.38 7.19 3.76
C LEU A 206 -1.12 6.32 3.86
N LEU A 207 -0.12 6.77 4.62
CA LEU A 207 1.11 6.03 4.89
C LEU A 207 0.79 4.68 5.55
N LYS A 208 -0.03 4.67 6.61
CA LYS A 208 -0.46 3.43 7.29
C LYS A 208 -1.12 2.45 6.32
N THR A 209 -2.01 2.93 5.46
CA THR A 209 -2.75 2.12 4.49
C THR A 209 -1.84 1.48 3.44
N ARG A 210 -0.79 2.19 2.99
CA ARG A 210 0.08 1.72 1.89
C ARG A 210 1.31 0.95 2.35
N VAL A 211 1.97 1.39 3.43
CA VAL A 211 3.24 0.80 3.89
C VAL A 211 3.10 -0.68 4.19
N GLY A 212 2.01 -1.12 4.83
CA GLY A 212 1.80 -2.55 5.10
C GLY A 212 1.81 -3.41 3.83
N ARG A 213 1.28 -2.90 2.71
CA ARG A 213 1.31 -3.59 1.41
C ARG A 213 2.73 -3.64 0.83
N TYR A 214 3.46 -2.53 0.93
CA TYR A 214 4.82 -2.42 0.42
C TYR A 214 5.79 -3.31 1.20
N VAL A 215 5.72 -3.27 2.53
CA VAL A 215 6.46 -4.16 3.44
C VAL A 215 6.19 -5.62 3.08
N ARG A 216 4.93 -6.03 2.89
CA ARG A 216 4.61 -7.42 2.52
C ARG A 216 5.29 -7.86 1.21
N ARG A 217 5.47 -6.95 0.25
CA ARG A 217 6.19 -7.24 -1.01
C ARG A 217 7.70 -7.39 -0.76
N LEU A 218 8.28 -6.57 0.10
CA LEU A 218 9.68 -6.69 0.54
C LEU A 218 9.92 -8.00 1.30
N LEU A 219 9.04 -8.36 2.24
CA LEU A 219 9.11 -9.63 2.99
C LEU A 219 9.07 -10.84 2.05
N LYS A 220 8.16 -10.82 1.06
CA LYS A 220 8.08 -11.88 0.04
C LYS A 220 9.37 -12.00 -0.77
N HIS A 221 10.04 -10.89 -1.04
CA HIS A 221 11.34 -10.92 -1.74
C HIS A 221 12.42 -11.61 -0.90
N LEU A 222 12.54 -11.26 0.39
CA LEU A 222 13.49 -11.89 1.31
C LEU A 222 13.25 -13.41 1.43
N GLN A 223 12.01 -13.85 1.50
CA GLN A 223 11.68 -15.28 1.51
C GLN A 223 12.07 -16.00 0.21
N VAL A 224 11.92 -15.33 -0.92
CA VAL A 224 12.36 -15.89 -2.20
C VAL A 224 13.87 -16.06 -2.19
N LEU A 225 14.62 -15.07 -1.71
CA LEU A 225 16.08 -15.19 -1.56
C LEU A 225 16.46 -16.37 -0.66
N GLU A 226 15.85 -16.46 0.53
CA GLU A 226 16.06 -17.56 1.49
C GLU A 226 15.76 -18.93 0.88
N ARG A 227 14.60 -19.09 0.23
CA ARG A 227 14.19 -20.35 -0.41
C ARG A 227 15.19 -20.83 -1.46
N TYR A 228 15.83 -19.89 -2.17
CA TYR A 228 16.83 -20.20 -3.20
C TYR A 228 18.27 -20.19 -2.66
N GLY A 229 18.46 -20.12 -1.34
CA GLY A 229 19.78 -20.11 -0.70
C GLY A 229 20.65 -18.92 -1.10
N LYS A 230 20.03 -17.81 -1.50
CA LYS A 230 20.73 -16.57 -1.85
C LYS A 230 20.99 -15.76 -0.58
N GLU A 231 22.07 -15.00 -0.58
CA GLU A 231 22.36 -14.04 0.50
C GLU A 231 21.21 -13.03 0.62
N TRP A 232 20.77 -12.77 1.86
CA TRP A 232 19.63 -11.88 2.14
C TRP A 232 19.81 -11.06 3.42
N SER A 233 20.94 -11.21 4.11
CA SER A 233 21.22 -10.51 5.38
C SER A 233 21.28 -8.99 5.21
N THR A 234 21.84 -8.52 4.09
CA THR A 234 21.98 -7.08 3.83
C THR A 234 20.62 -6.43 3.61
N GLU A 235 19.77 -7.03 2.79
CA GLU A 235 18.40 -6.60 2.54
C GLU A 235 17.55 -6.64 3.80
N PHE A 236 17.82 -7.60 4.69
CA PHE A 236 17.15 -7.70 5.97
C PHE A 236 17.56 -6.60 6.96
N GLU A 237 18.85 -6.29 7.06
CA GLU A 237 19.31 -5.19 7.92
C GLU A 237 18.79 -3.82 7.42
N GLN A 238 18.70 -3.61 6.10
CA GLN A 238 18.03 -2.42 5.54
C GLN A 238 16.55 -2.35 5.92
N LEU A 239 15.84 -3.49 5.90
CA LEU A 239 14.44 -3.56 6.33
C LEU A 239 14.29 -3.21 7.81
N LYS A 240 15.20 -3.71 8.67
CA LYS A 240 15.24 -3.41 10.11
C LYS A 240 15.44 -1.92 10.37
N GLU A 241 16.40 -1.31 9.70
CA GLU A 241 16.69 0.11 9.84
C GLU A 241 15.46 0.94 9.43
N MET A 242 14.89 0.66 8.26
CA MET A 242 13.67 1.31 7.77
C MET A 242 12.49 1.12 8.75
N ALA A 243 12.33 -0.07 9.32
CA ALA A 243 11.27 -0.35 10.28
C ALA A 243 11.42 0.46 11.58
N SER A 244 12.65 0.63 12.06
CA SER A 244 12.93 1.48 13.23
C SER A 244 12.56 2.94 12.96
N LEU A 245 12.93 3.47 11.79
CA LEU A 245 12.62 4.85 11.38
C LEU A 245 11.11 5.11 11.28
N LEU A 246 10.34 4.14 10.79
CA LEU A 246 8.88 4.29 10.60
C LEU A 246 8.04 3.99 11.83
N LYS A 247 8.59 3.37 12.87
CA LYS A 247 7.86 2.99 14.10
C LYS A 247 6.99 4.11 14.70
N PRO A 248 7.42 5.40 14.73
CA PRO A 248 6.57 6.49 15.22
C PRO A 248 5.31 6.77 14.40
N ALA A 249 5.30 6.43 13.10
CA ALA A 249 4.19 6.68 12.19
C ALA A 249 3.34 5.42 11.95
N THR A 250 3.98 4.25 11.83
CA THR A 250 3.32 2.96 11.62
C THR A 250 4.16 1.80 12.13
N ASP A 251 3.51 0.84 12.77
CA ASP A 251 4.15 -0.36 13.30
C ASP A 251 4.21 -1.53 12.27
N ALA A 252 3.59 -1.36 11.10
CA ALA A 252 3.51 -2.42 10.08
C ALA A 252 4.89 -2.95 9.60
N PRO A 253 5.91 -2.10 9.35
CA PRO A 253 7.26 -2.58 9.04
C PRO A 253 7.89 -3.40 10.17
N HIS A 254 7.74 -2.94 11.42
CA HIS A 254 8.32 -3.57 12.60
C HIS A 254 7.71 -4.95 12.84
N LYS A 255 6.38 -5.06 12.69
CA LYS A 255 5.66 -6.35 12.67
C LYS A 255 6.24 -7.32 11.65
N GLY A 256 6.51 -6.86 10.43
CA GLY A 256 7.11 -7.67 9.37
C GLY A 256 8.53 -8.15 9.68
N VAL A 257 9.34 -7.31 10.30
CA VAL A 257 10.69 -7.69 10.77
C VAL A 257 10.60 -8.80 11.80
N LEU A 258 9.72 -8.65 12.80
CA LEU A 258 9.55 -9.66 13.84
C LEU A 258 9.05 -11.00 13.27
N GLU A 259 8.17 -10.97 12.26
CA GLU A 259 7.77 -12.18 11.54
C GLU A 259 8.98 -12.91 10.92
N ILE A 260 9.94 -12.20 10.31
CA ILE A 260 11.19 -12.80 9.82
C ILE A 260 12.02 -13.37 10.96
N GLU A 261 12.23 -12.58 12.02
CA GLU A 261 13.06 -13.00 13.14
C GLU A 261 12.50 -14.22 13.86
N PHE A 262 11.18 -14.40 13.82
CA PHE A 262 10.49 -15.50 14.47
C PHE A 262 10.36 -16.74 13.58
N PHE A 263 10.04 -16.56 12.29
CA PHE A 263 9.79 -17.68 11.37
C PHE A 263 11.02 -18.15 10.59
N LEU A 264 11.96 -17.27 10.24
CA LEU A 264 13.13 -17.62 9.44
C LEU A 264 14.40 -17.78 10.28
N THR A 265 14.79 -16.75 11.03
CA THR A 265 16.09 -16.79 11.75
C THR A 265 16.00 -17.53 13.08
N GLN A 266 14.81 -17.64 13.66
CA GLN A 266 14.58 -18.18 15.01
C GLN A 266 15.39 -17.44 16.10
N THR A 267 15.75 -16.17 15.86
CA THR A 267 16.58 -15.37 16.77
C THR A 267 15.76 -14.50 17.72
N SER A 268 14.48 -14.26 17.42
CA SER A 268 13.62 -13.48 18.32
C SER A 268 13.09 -14.34 19.48
N THR A 269 13.15 -13.77 20.68
CA THR A 269 12.41 -14.30 21.83
C THR A 269 11.00 -13.70 21.82
N PRO A 270 9.95 -14.49 22.10
CA PRO A 270 8.59 -13.97 22.16
C PRO A 270 8.50 -12.83 23.20
N THR A 271 8.00 -11.67 22.80
CA THR A 271 7.80 -10.51 23.69
C THR A 271 6.33 -10.37 24.09
N GLU A 272 6.06 -9.70 25.21
CA GLU A 272 4.69 -9.41 25.68
C GLU A 272 3.90 -8.53 24.69
N GLU A 273 4.60 -7.75 23.85
CA GLU A 273 4.03 -6.90 22.81
C GLU A 273 3.38 -7.72 21.68
N TYR A 274 3.72 -9.01 21.55
CA TYR A 274 3.18 -9.92 20.54
C TYR A 274 2.70 -11.24 21.16
N PRO A 275 1.51 -11.25 21.80
CA PRO A 275 0.99 -12.41 22.51
C PRO A 275 0.86 -13.67 21.63
N LEU A 276 0.61 -13.50 20.34
CA LEU A 276 0.47 -14.63 19.42
C LEU A 276 1.79 -15.31 19.08
N PHE A 277 2.91 -14.60 18.94
CA PHE A 277 4.22 -15.27 18.79
C PHE A 277 4.55 -16.11 20.03
N THR A 278 4.22 -15.60 21.22
CA THR A 278 4.35 -16.34 22.47
C THR A 278 3.46 -17.60 22.46
N ALA A 279 2.24 -17.50 21.94
CA ALA A 279 1.35 -18.65 21.78
C ALA A 279 1.91 -19.69 20.80
N ILE A 280 2.44 -19.28 19.64
CA ILE A 280 3.07 -20.22 18.67
C ILE A 280 4.25 -20.92 19.34
N ALA A 281 5.13 -20.18 20.02
CA ALA A 281 6.29 -20.75 20.69
C ALA A 281 5.88 -21.78 21.76
N LYS A 282 4.81 -21.50 22.52
CA LYS A 282 4.23 -22.45 23.48
C LYS A 282 3.66 -23.69 22.77
N ILE A 283 2.90 -23.52 21.69
CA ILE A 283 2.36 -24.64 20.89
C ILE A 283 3.49 -25.54 20.38
N ARG A 284 4.60 -24.97 19.89
CA ARG A 284 5.76 -25.73 19.42
C ARG A 284 6.42 -26.54 20.53
N ALA A 285 6.44 -26.04 21.76
CA ALA A 285 7.06 -26.69 22.90
C ALA A 285 6.16 -27.78 23.56
N LEU A 286 4.84 -27.64 23.45
CA LEU A 286 3.89 -28.55 24.10
C LEU A 286 3.71 -29.87 23.32
N PRO A 287 3.45 -31.00 24.01
CA PRO A 287 2.93 -32.23 23.40
C PRO A 287 1.65 -31.98 22.58
N TYR A 288 1.40 -32.82 21.56
CA TYR A 288 0.31 -32.57 20.60
C TYR A 288 -1.07 -32.37 21.24
N PRO A 289 -1.54 -33.20 22.20
CA PRO A 289 -2.85 -33.02 22.81
C PRO A 289 -2.98 -31.68 23.56
N GLU A 290 -1.93 -31.27 24.28
CA GLU A 290 -1.89 -30.01 25.02
C GLU A 290 -1.83 -28.81 24.09
N ALA A 291 -1.04 -28.91 23.01
CA ALA A 291 -0.95 -27.90 21.97
C ALA A 291 -2.30 -27.69 21.24
N LEU A 292 -3.04 -28.77 20.97
CA LEU A 292 -4.37 -28.72 20.38
C LEU A 292 -5.40 -28.09 21.34
N SER A 293 -5.34 -28.40 22.64
CA SER A 293 -6.19 -27.77 23.65
C SER A 293 -5.96 -26.26 23.70
N LEU A 294 -4.69 -25.84 23.80
CA LEU A 294 -4.31 -24.43 23.81
C LEU A 294 -4.77 -23.71 22.55
N PHE A 295 -4.65 -24.33 21.37
CA PHE A 295 -5.12 -23.74 20.13
C PHE A 295 -6.63 -23.52 20.09
N LYS A 296 -7.42 -24.47 20.60
CA LYS A 296 -8.88 -24.33 20.71
C LYS A 296 -9.25 -23.18 21.65
N GLU A 297 -8.60 -23.10 22.82
CA GLU A 297 -8.79 -21.99 23.76
C GLU A 297 -8.46 -20.62 23.16
N LEU A 298 -7.43 -20.55 22.31
CA LEU A 298 -7.06 -19.31 21.60
C LEU A 298 -8.05 -18.97 20.48
N GLY A 299 -8.60 -19.96 19.79
CA GLY A 299 -9.62 -19.80 18.76
C GLY A 299 -10.95 -19.27 19.30
N GLU A 300 -11.39 -19.78 20.46
CA GLU A 300 -12.63 -19.30 21.12
C GLU A 300 -12.53 -17.86 21.63
N ARG A 301 -11.30 -17.34 21.85
CA ARG A 301 -11.05 -15.95 22.27
C ARG A 301 -11.02 -14.97 21.11
N SER A 302 -10.74 -15.42 19.88
CA SER A 302 -10.57 -14.56 18.69
C SER A 302 -11.87 -14.29 17.91
N GLU A 303 -12.99 -14.92 18.28
CA GLU A 303 -14.32 -14.68 17.68
C GLU A 303 -15.01 -13.38 18.18
N LYS A 304 -14.31 -12.54 18.95
CA LYS A 304 -14.74 -11.16 19.22
C LYS A 304 -14.06 -10.22 18.22
N PRO A 305 -14.82 -9.57 17.32
CA PRO A 305 -14.26 -8.79 16.24
C PRO A 305 -13.90 -7.40 16.76
N ASP A 306 -12.68 -7.23 17.26
CA ASP A 306 -12.09 -5.90 17.32
C ASP A 306 -11.24 -5.70 16.05
N GLU A 307 -11.58 -4.63 15.34
CA GLU A 307 -10.95 -4.19 14.11
C GLU A 307 -9.49 -3.83 14.37
N GLU A 308 -8.57 -4.70 13.94
CA GLU A 308 -7.17 -4.44 13.56
C GLU A 308 -6.30 -5.61 14.02
N THR A 309 -5.98 -6.59 13.17
CA THR A 309 -4.73 -7.37 13.30
C THR A 309 -4.45 -8.27 12.09
N THR A 310 -3.80 -7.70 11.07
CA THR A 310 -3.17 -8.49 10.00
C THR A 310 -2.13 -9.46 10.54
N THR A 311 -1.42 -9.11 11.61
CA THR A 311 -0.42 -9.97 12.27
C THR A 311 -1.08 -11.13 13.00
N ASP A 312 -2.24 -10.93 13.63
CA ASP A 312 -2.95 -12.02 14.29
C ASP A 312 -3.47 -13.05 13.30
N THR A 313 -3.92 -12.57 12.14
CA THR A 313 -4.33 -13.44 11.03
C THR A 313 -3.14 -14.27 10.52
N VAL A 314 -1.95 -13.68 10.39
CA VAL A 314 -0.74 -14.38 9.94
C VAL A 314 -0.28 -15.42 10.96
N CYS A 315 -0.19 -15.03 12.23
CA CYS A 315 0.20 -15.92 13.32
C CYS A 315 -0.78 -17.08 13.49
N HIS A 316 -2.09 -16.79 13.49
CA HIS A 316 -3.11 -17.83 13.58
C HIS A 316 -3.06 -18.79 12.40
N ALA A 317 -2.92 -18.29 11.16
CA ALA A 317 -2.75 -19.14 9.99
C ALA A 317 -1.51 -20.03 10.11
N LYS A 318 -0.40 -19.51 10.67
CA LYS A 318 0.81 -20.31 10.87
C LYS A 318 0.67 -21.36 11.98
N MET A 319 0.01 -21.04 13.10
CA MET A 319 -0.32 -22.04 14.13
C MET A 319 -1.21 -23.15 13.57
N THR A 320 -2.21 -22.77 12.77
CA THR A 320 -3.14 -23.72 12.11
C THR A 320 -2.36 -24.68 11.21
N GLU A 321 -1.42 -24.16 10.41
CA GLU A 321 -0.54 -24.97 9.57
C GLU A 321 0.31 -25.94 10.40
N GLU A 322 1.07 -25.45 11.39
CA GLU A 322 1.98 -26.29 12.17
C GLU A 322 1.24 -27.38 12.94
N LEU A 323 0.07 -27.06 13.51
CA LEU A 323 -0.77 -28.05 14.17
C LEU A 323 -1.39 -29.04 13.20
N GLY A 324 -1.75 -28.62 11.99
CA GLY A 324 -2.21 -29.53 10.93
C GLY A 324 -1.12 -30.54 10.53
N HIS A 325 0.13 -30.08 10.40
CA HIS A 325 1.28 -30.97 10.12
C HIS A 325 1.50 -31.95 11.27
N ARG A 326 1.47 -31.46 12.52
CA ARG A 326 1.60 -32.33 13.70
C ARG A 326 0.47 -33.34 13.80
N ALA A 327 -0.78 -32.93 13.60
CA ALA A 327 -1.94 -33.83 13.59
C ALA A 327 -1.77 -34.93 12.53
N PHE A 328 -1.25 -34.60 11.35
CA PHE A 328 -0.95 -35.59 10.31
C PHE A 328 0.08 -36.62 10.79
N HIS A 329 1.19 -36.17 11.39
CA HIS A 329 2.25 -37.06 11.89
C HIS A 329 1.81 -37.91 13.08
N GLU A 330 0.96 -37.36 13.95
CA GLU A 330 0.35 -38.06 15.10
C GLU A 330 -0.85 -38.95 14.69
N ARG A 331 -1.17 -38.99 13.38
CA ARG A 331 -2.29 -39.77 12.80
C ARG A 331 -3.68 -39.37 13.30
N ASP A 332 -3.83 -38.16 13.85
CA ASP A 332 -5.15 -37.52 14.03
C ASP A 332 -5.60 -36.91 12.70
N PHE A 333 -6.00 -37.78 11.77
CA PHE A 333 -6.29 -37.38 10.39
C PHE A 333 -7.54 -36.50 10.26
N ASP A 334 -8.52 -36.62 11.15
CA ASP A 334 -9.71 -35.78 11.10
C ASP A 334 -9.35 -34.33 11.44
N THR A 335 -8.58 -34.12 12.52
CA THR A 335 -8.03 -32.79 12.84
C THR A 335 -7.06 -32.30 11.76
N ALA A 336 -6.21 -33.18 11.22
CA ALA A 336 -5.26 -32.82 10.17
C ALA A 336 -5.98 -32.31 8.90
N ILE A 337 -7.04 -32.97 8.46
CA ILE A 337 -7.83 -32.56 7.31
C ILE A 337 -8.37 -31.14 7.51
N ASP A 338 -9.01 -30.87 8.65
CA ASP A 338 -9.60 -29.56 8.94
C ASP A 338 -8.55 -28.45 9.02
N LEU A 339 -7.48 -28.67 9.78
CA LEU A 339 -6.44 -27.66 9.99
C LEU A 339 -5.63 -27.40 8.72
N LEU A 340 -5.23 -28.44 7.99
CA LEU A 340 -4.45 -28.27 6.77
C LEU A 340 -5.28 -27.61 5.67
N GLU A 341 -6.57 -27.97 5.51
CA GLU A 341 -7.44 -27.34 4.51
C GLU A 341 -7.65 -25.86 4.83
N LYS A 342 -7.88 -25.53 6.12
CA LYS A 342 -7.94 -24.13 6.58
C LYS A 342 -6.63 -23.41 6.27
N ALA A 343 -5.48 -24.01 6.59
CA ALA A 343 -4.15 -23.42 6.35
C ALA A 343 -3.85 -23.22 4.86
N PHE A 344 -4.30 -24.13 3.99
CA PHE A 344 -4.14 -24.02 2.55
C PHE A 344 -4.89 -22.81 1.99
N TYR A 345 -6.12 -22.55 2.45
CA TYR A 345 -6.89 -21.38 2.02
C TYR A 345 -6.50 -20.09 2.73
N SER A 346 -5.94 -20.16 3.94
CA SER A 346 -5.41 -19.01 4.68
C SER A 346 -3.90 -18.82 4.48
N LYS A 347 -3.36 -19.25 3.33
CA LYS A 347 -1.92 -19.26 3.07
C LYS A 347 -1.30 -17.90 3.31
N THR A 348 -0.26 -17.87 4.15
CA THR A 348 0.54 -16.67 4.39
C THR A 348 1.82 -16.77 3.57
N ILE A 349 2.60 -15.69 3.57
CA ILE A 349 3.95 -15.74 3.01
C ILE A 349 4.80 -16.80 3.75
N TRP A 350 4.52 -17.09 5.02
CA TRP A 350 5.27 -18.08 5.84
C TRP A 350 4.79 -19.52 5.68
N SER A 351 3.80 -19.77 4.83
CA SER A 351 3.25 -21.11 4.63
C SER A 351 4.21 -22.01 3.85
N THR A 352 4.40 -23.21 4.35
CA THR A 352 5.24 -24.24 3.77
C THR A 352 4.60 -24.85 2.51
N PRO A 353 5.41 -25.24 1.52
CA PRO A 353 4.92 -26.02 0.37
C PRO A 353 4.35 -27.38 0.76
N ASN A 354 4.75 -27.93 1.90
CA ASN A 354 4.38 -29.27 2.34
C ASN A 354 2.89 -29.41 2.71
N THR A 355 2.20 -28.31 3.04
CA THR A 355 0.76 -28.32 3.37
C THR A 355 -0.10 -28.92 2.25
N GLU A 356 0.19 -28.56 0.99
CA GLU A 356 -0.55 -29.07 -0.18
C GLU A 356 -0.22 -30.55 -0.45
N VAL A 357 1.02 -30.97 -0.22
CA VAL A 357 1.46 -32.37 -0.31
C VAL A 357 0.68 -33.21 0.70
N LEU A 358 0.67 -32.81 1.98
CA LEU A 358 -0.04 -33.56 3.02
C LEU A 358 -1.55 -33.65 2.75
N LEU A 359 -2.19 -32.56 2.30
CA LEU A 359 -3.60 -32.58 1.89
C LEU A 359 -3.88 -33.53 0.72
N SER A 360 -2.99 -33.55 -0.27
CA SER A 360 -3.11 -34.46 -1.42
C SER A 360 -2.97 -35.92 -1.00
N ILE A 361 -2.08 -36.20 -0.04
CA ILE A 361 -1.97 -37.54 0.58
C ILE A 361 -3.26 -37.89 1.32
N LEU A 362 -3.87 -36.96 2.05
CA LEU A 362 -5.15 -37.17 2.72
C LEU A 362 -6.29 -37.43 1.71
N CYS A 363 -6.30 -36.78 0.55
CA CYS A 363 -7.22 -37.09 -0.55
C CYS A 363 -7.08 -38.53 -1.02
N LEU A 364 -5.84 -39.03 -1.13
CA LEU A 364 -5.56 -40.39 -1.55
C LEU A 364 -6.00 -41.42 -0.50
N CYS A 365 -5.59 -41.19 0.74
CA CYS A 365 -5.82 -42.08 1.87
C CYS A 365 -7.29 -42.11 2.33
N PHE A 366 -7.98 -40.96 2.28
CA PHE A 366 -9.30 -40.76 2.86
C PHE A 366 -10.31 -40.17 1.88
N GLU A 367 -10.27 -40.63 0.63
CA GLU A 367 -11.13 -40.14 -0.45
C GLU A 367 -12.61 -39.99 -0.06
N LYS A 368 -13.20 -40.96 0.64
CA LYS A 368 -14.61 -40.89 1.05
C LYS A 368 -14.91 -39.67 1.94
N ARG A 369 -13.97 -39.27 2.80
CA ARG A 369 -14.07 -38.11 3.70
C ARG A 369 -13.73 -36.80 2.97
N MET A 370 -12.85 -36.88 1.98
CA MET A 370 -12.35 -35.72 1.23
C MET A 370 -13.22 -35.35 0.03
N LYS A 371 -13.97 -36.29 -0.57
CA LYS A 371 -14.65 -36.10 -1.86
C LYS A 371 -15.63 -34.93 -1.95
N GLU A 372 -16.18 -34.52 -0.81
CA GLU A 372 -17.15 -33.42 -0.69
C GLU A 372 -16.48 -32.10 -0.29
N ARG A 373 -15.19 -32.13 0.06
CA ARG A 373 -14.40 -30.97 0.46
C ARG A 373 -13.86 -30.22 -0.75
N ARG A 374 -13.62 -28.92 -0.57
CA ARG A 374 -13.22 -28.01 -1.65
C ARG A 374 -11.85 -28.38 -2.21
N PHE A 375 -10.92 -28.80 -1.34
CA PHE A 375 -9.57 -29.19 -1.77
C PHE A 375 -9.57 -30.40 -2.72
N PHE A 376 -10.51 -31.35 -2.57
CA PHE A 376 -10.56 -32.53 -3.43
C PHE A 376 -10.90 -32.22 -4.89
N ALA A 377 -11.59 -31.10 -5.15
CA ALA A 377 -11.81 -30.63 -6.51
C ALA A 377 -10.49 -30.25 -7.21
N LEU A 378 -9.58 -29.59 -6.49
CA LEU A 378 -8.24 -29.26 -7.00
C LEU A 378 -7.41 -30.53 -7.24
N PHE A 379 -7.47 -31.47 -6.30
CA PHE A 379 -6.79 -32.77 -6.45
C PHE A 379 -7.27 -33.55 -7.69
N LYS A 380 -8.56 -33.45 -8.06
CA LYS A 380 -9.07 -34.05 -9.30
C LYS A 380 -8.49 -33.44 -10.57
N GLU A 381 -8.22 -32.14 -10.57
CA GLU A 381 -7.58 -31.47 -11.71
C GLU A 381 -6.16 -32.02 -11.93
N ASP A 382 -5.40 -32.22 -10.85
CA ASP A 382 -4.08 -32.87 -10.91
C ASP A 382 -4.18 -34.32 -11.41
N LEU A 383 -5.22 -35.08 -10.99
CA LEU A 383 -5.47 -36.43 -11.50
C LEU A 383 -5.72 -36.46 -13.02
N GLN A 384 -6.42 -35.47 -13.57
CA GLN A 384 -6.68 -35.39 -15.02
C GLN A 384 -5.41 -35.16 -15.82
N LEU A 385 -4.47 -34.37 -15.30
CA LEU A 385 -3.18 -34.13 -15.92
C LEU A 385 -2.35 -35.43 -16.02
N VAL A 386 -2.31 -36.21 -14.94
CA VAL A 386 -1.60 -37.49 -14.91
C VAL A 386 -2.33 -38.59 -15.65
N GLY A 387 -3.67 -38.58 -15.67
CA GLY A 387 -4.48 -39.57 -16.40
C GLY A 387 -4.21 -39.61 -17.90
N ASN A 388 -3.66 -38.53 -18.48
CA ASN A 388 -3.20 -38.47 -19.87
C ASN A 388 -1.83 -39.16 -20.10
N ASN A 389 -1.19 -39.67 -19.05
CA ASN A 389 0.04 -40.45 -19.08
C ASN A 389 -0.28 -41.95 -18.84
N PRO A 390 -0.59 -42.72 -19.90
CA PRO A 390 -1.02 -44.12 -19.76
C PRO A 390 0.06 -45.04 -19.19
N LEU A 391 1.33 -44.61 -19.21
CA LEU A 391 2.47 -45.36 -18.71
C LEU A 391 2.77 -45.07 -17.23
N LEU A 392 2.05 -44.12 -16.59
CA LEU A 392 2.29 -43.68 -15.23
C LEU A 392 3.78 -43.42 -14.96
N LEU A 393 4.46 -42.78 -15.93
CA LEU A 393 5.86 -42.41 -15.78
C LEU A 393 6.01 -41.39 -14.63
N LYS A 394 7.18 -41.41 -14.02
CA LYS A 394 7.57 -40.44 -12.99
C LYS A 394 7.39 -39.01 -13.50
N THR A 395 6.84 -38.16 -12.65
CA THR A 395 6.54 -36.75 -12.91
C THR A 395 7.49 -35.84 -12.13
N GLU A 396 7.55 -34.58 -12.53
CA GLU A 396 8.50 -33.60 -11.97
C GLU A 396 7.98 -32.92 -10.70
N THR A 397 6.65 -32.92 -10.49
CA THR A 397 6.04 -32.19 -9.38
C THR A 397 5.53 -33.14 -8.28
N PRO A 398 5.68 -32.78 -6.98
CA PRO A 398 5.17 -33.59 -5.87
C PRO A 398 3.67 -33.90 -5.97
N LYS A 399 2.86 -32.97 -6.46
CA LYS A 399 1.40 -33.13 -6.58
C LYS A 399 1.00 -34.14 -7.66
N GLU A 400 1.70 -34.13 -8.81
CA GLU A 400 1.50 -35.11 -9.87
C GLU A 400 1.98 -36.50 -9.44
N GLU A 401 3.05 -36.59 -8.65
CA GLU A 401 3.48 -37.86 -8.06
C GLU A 401 2.42 -38.45 -7.12
N ILE A 402 1.73 -37.61 -6.33
CA ILE A 402 0.64 -38.09 -5.46
C ILE A 402 -0.58 -38.53 -6.29
N ALA A 403 -0.91 -37.79 -7.36
CA ALA A 403 -1.95 -38.19 -8.31
C ALA A 403 -1.60 -39.53 -8.99
N ARG A 404 -0.34 -39.74 -9.35
CA ARG A 404 0.18 -41.02 -9.87
C ARG A 404 0.06 -42.14 -8.84
N ALA A 405 0.41 -41.87 -7.59
CA ALA A 405 0.27 -42.80 -6.48
C ALA A 405 -1.19 -43.20 -6.23
N PHE A 406 -2.13 -42.27 -6.40
CA PHE A 406 -3.56 -42.53 -6.30
C PHE A 406 -4.05 -43.48 -7.39
N ILE A 407 -3.62 -43.27 -8.64
CA ILE A 407 -3.97 -44.16 -9.77
C ILE A 407 -3.36 -45.55 -9.55
N ALA A 408 -2.08 -45.63 -9.13
CA ALA A 408 -1.42 -46.91 -8.81
C ALA A 408 -2.19 -47.70 -7.73
N LEU A 409 -2.64 -47.01 -6.67
CA LEU A 409 -3.42 -47.64 -5.60
C LEU A 409 -4.77 -48.18 -6.11
N ARG A 410 -5.43 -47.42 -6.99
CA ARG A 410 -6.69 -47.83 -7.63
C ARG A 410 -6.54 -49.03 -8.56
N LEU A 411 -5.34 -49.23 -9.12
CA LEU A 411 -4.96 -50.42 -9.89
C LEU A 411 -4.49 -51.59 -9.01
N GLY A 412 -4.45 -51.41 -7.68
CA GLY A 412 -4.05 -52.42 -6.71
C GLY A 412 -2.54 -52.48 -6.43
N ASP A 413 -1.75 -51.53 -6.94
CA ASP A 413 -0.31 -51.47 -6.70
C ASP A 413 0.03 -50.67 -5.43
N CYS A 414 -0.15 -51.31 -4.28
CA CYS A 414 0.19 -50.70 -2.99
C CYS A 414 1.68 -50.40 -2.83
N SER A 415 2.55 -51.21 -3.46
CA SER A 415 4.01 -51.08 -3.29
C SER A 415 4.51 -49.80 -3.94
N THR A 416 4.06 -49.53 -5.17
CA THR A 416 4.42 -48.31 -5.88
C THR A 416 3.82 -47.08 -5.22
N THR A 417 2.57 -47.15 -4.75
CA THR A 417 1.97 -46.05 -3.97
C THR A 417 2.79 -45.74 -2.73
N GLU A 418 3.16 -46.76 -1.95
CA GLU A 418 3.96 -46.59 -0.73
C GLU A 418 5.35 -46.00 -1.01
N GLU A 419 6.03 -46.46 -2.06
CA GLU A 419 7.33 -45.94 -2.48
C GLU A 419 7.28 -44.44 -2.78
N ILE A 420 6.24 -44.00 -3.52
CA ILE A 420 6.05 -42.58 -3.86
C ILE A 420 5.79 -41.76 -2.61
N LEU A 421 4.86 -42.22 -1.75
CA LEU A 421 4.50 -41.49 -0.54
C LEU A 421 5.67 -41.37 0.44
N THR A 422 6.47 -42.44 0.57
CA THR A 422 7.67 -42.43 1.41
C THR A 422 8.76 -41.55 0.82
N THR A 423 8.86 -41.44 -0.50
CA THR A 423 9.81 -40.51 -1.14
C THR A 423 9.42 -39.05 -0.85
N LEU A 424 8.14 -38.73 -0.86
CA LEU A 424 7.63 -37.38 -0.61
C LEU A 424 7.59 -37.02 0.88
N VAL A 425 7.27 -37.98 1.73
CA VAL A 425 7.18 -37.84 3.19
C VAL A 425 7.90 -39.02 3.86
N PRO A 426 9.23 -38.96 4.04
CA PRO A 426 10.04 -40.09 4.51
C PRO A 426 9.63 -40.72 5.84
N ALA A 427 9.02 -39.95 6.73
CA ALA A 427 8.57 -40.44 8.04
C ALA A 427 7.12 -40.98 8.02
N PHE A 428 6.46 -41.03 6.86
CA PHE A 428 5.06 -41.45 6.77
C PHE A 428 4.91 -42.96 6.57
N GLU A 429 4.80 -43.69 7.70
CA GLU A 429 4.50 -45.11 7.71
C GLU A 429 3.03 -45.38 7.31
N CYS A 430 2.80 -45.65 6.02
CA CYS A 430 1.46 -45.75 5.46
C CYS A 430 1.02 -47.14 5.00
N HIS A 431 1.89 -48.16 5.08
CA HIS A 431 1.62 -49.52 4.58
C HIS A 431 0.25 -50.08 4.98
N ALA A 432 -0.04 -50.11 6.29
CA ALA A 432 -1.29 -50.66 6.82
C ALA A 432 -2.52 -49.87 6.33
N LEU A 433 -2.36 -48.55 6.20
CA LEU A 433 -3.42 -47.66 5.77
C LEU A 433 -3.72 -47.81 4.28
N LEU A 434 -2.68 -47.89 3.44
CA LEU A 434 -2.80 -48.17 2.01
C LEU A 434 -3.40 -49.55 1.74
N LYS A 435 -2.98 -50.57 2.50
CA LYS A 435 -3.52 -51.93 2.39
C LYS A 435 -5.01 -51.97 2.68
N ASN A 436 -5.45 -51.33 3.77
CA ASN A 436 -6.87 -51.22 4.09
C ASN A 436 -7.64 -50.49 2.98
N ARG A 437 -7.07 -49.41 2.44
CA ARG A 437 -7.68 -48.64 1.36
C ARG A 437 -7.80 -49.44 0.06
N ALA A 438 -6.78 -50.21 -0.32
CA ALA A 438 -6.83 -51.08 -1.49
C ALA A 438 -7.91 -52.17 -1.34
N ILE A 439 -8.05 -52.75 -0.15
CA ILE A 439 -9.13 -53.69 0.16
C ILE A 439 -10.50 -53.01 -0.01
N GLU A 440 -10.68 -51.79 0.52
CA GLU A 440 -11.94 -51.04 0.33
C GLU A 440 -12.25 -50.73 -1.12
N ILE A 441 -11.24 -50.46 -1.95
CA ILE A 441 -11.38 -50.18 -3.38
C ILE A 441 -11.79 -51.44 -4.15
N LEU A 442 -11.30 -52.61 -3.73
CA LEU A 442 -11.61 -53.89 -4.37
C LEU A 442 -12.98 -54.46 -3.93
N LEU A 443 -13.44 -54.12 -2.73
CA LEU A 443 -14.68 -54.64 -2.14
C LEU A 443 -15.90 -53.71 -2.29
N GLY A 444 -15.70 -52.43 -2.62
CA GLY A 444 -16.75 -51.43 -2.82
C GLY A 444 -16.78 -50.93 -4.26
#